data_AF-A0A933W9F3-F1
#
_entry.id   AF-A0A933W9F3-F1
#
_cell.length_a   1.000
_cell.length_b   1.000
_cell.length_c   1.000
_cell.angle_alpha   90.00
_cell.angle_beta   90.00
_cell.angle_gamma   90.00
#
_symmetry.space_group_name_H-M   'P 1'
#
loop_
_entity.id
_entity.type
_entity.pdbx_description
1 polymer ?
#
loop_
_entity_poly.entity_id
_entity_poly.type
_entity_poly.pdbx_seq_one_letter_code
_entity_poly.pdbx_strand_id
1 'polypeptide(L)'
;MHLACDGCEAAAWTGPAPAGGFDAWCERCQSAHAADSAAAACPACGSPLATGTPRFVELWGRLQMLDGALRAWDGEPEPLARLLPMRPRFVSDLTPPAARPGDPDPLAALLEAVRTGRWGDALAVADLDGDPRAHAALAIARERRGETALAAGEWTRALESGEWEQARLARGSLRARAADGAGAAADFALAGTSAAARWNRASLAVHQALAKTPGAPEQRAIAAARAEAGEAPEFWSEPTVGRLAWDLLAERTLARREAGEFTDFDLHVLREAEDLFEHATFWDRAMVLVTYSRLELHGDVSRVAMPAALALASELLAEPAVKGEALAPFAASVTAAYDAAHARDPRRAWRALYLWMRDERLQRYRLPCAACRRGSIGVDGFAGEEPGDESRGG
;
A
#
# COMPACT_ATOMS: atom_id res chain seq x y z
N MET A 1 7.13 -16.03 17.14
CA MET A 1 7.37 -15.46 18.48
C MET A 1 8.65 -14.63 18.48
N HIS A 2 8.77 -13.64 19.38
CA HIS A 2 9.91 -12.74 19.50
C HIS A 2 10.69 -13.09 20.77
N LEU A 3 12.01 -13.17 20.67
CA LEU A 3 12.93 -13.29 21.80
C LEU A 3 13.59 -11.92 21.98
N ALA A 4 13.60 -11.33 23.17
CA ALA A 4 14.33 -10.07 23.45
C ALA A 4 15.02 -10.07 24.81
N CYS A 5 16.26 -9.58 24.91
CA CYS A 5 16.94 -9.41 26.21
C CYS A 5 16.26 -8.31 27.03
N ASP A 6 15.77 -8.61 28.24
CA ASP A 6 15.18 -7.57 29.11
C ASP A 6 16.23 -6.54 29.63
N GLY A 7 17.53 -6.83 29.48
CA GLY A 7 18.64 -5.96 29.91
C GLY A 7 19.29 -5.09 28.83
N CYS A 8 19.26 -5.50 27.55
CA CYS A 8 19.90 -4.80 26.42
C CYS A 8 19.08 -4.85 25.12
N GLU A 9 17.92 -5.52 25.18
CA GLU A 9 16.91 -5.58 24.12
C GLU A 9 17.35 -6.20 22.79
N ALA A 10 18.47 -6.92 22.76
CA ALA A 10 18.86 -7.72 21.61
C ALA A 10 17.77 -8.74 21.30
N ALA A 11 17.23 -8.72 20.08
CA ALA A 11 16.01 -9.45 19.73
C ALA A 11 16.10 -10.32 18.48
N ALA A 12 15.32 -11.40 18.45
CA ALA A 12 15.20 -12.33 17.32
C ALA A 12 13.78 -12.87 17.09
N TRP A 13 13.49 -13.25 15.85
CA TRP A 13 12.20 -13.84 15.44
C TRP A 13 12.28 -15.35 15.28
N THR A 14 11.24 -16.05 15.75
CA THR A 14 11.02 -17.50 15.59
C THR A 14 9.62 -17.79 15.05
N GLY A 15 9.43 -18.85 14.27
CA GLY A 15 8.15 -19.43 13.86
C GLY A 15 7.75 -20.64 14.73
N PRO A 16 6.50 -21.13 14.62
CA PRO A 16 6.02 -22.31 15.36
C PRO A 16 6.59 -23.62 14.79
N ALA A 17 7.04 -24.53 15.66
CA ALA A 17 7.50 -25.88 15.26
C ALA A 17 6.40 -26.95 15.47
N PRO A 18 6.36 -28.03 14.65
CA PRO A 18 5.30 -29.06 14.71
C PRO A 18 5.24 -29.90 15.99
N ALA A 19 6.31 -29.92 16.80
CA ALA A 19 6.45 -30.79 17.97
C ALA A 19 6.37 -30.06 19.33
N GLY A 20 5.85 -28.82 19.36
CA GLY A 20 5.75 -28.04 20.60
C GLY A 20 7.05 -27.35 21.02
N GLY A 21 7.81 -26.85 20.04
CA GLY A 21 9.01 -26.00 20.22
C GLY A 21 9.01 -24.81 19.24
N PHE A 22 10.10 -24.04 19.18
CA PHE A 22 10.22 -22.84 18.34
C PHE A 22 11.35 -22.98 17.31
N ASP A 23 11.12 -22.58 16.06
CA ASP A 23 12.12 -22.62 15.00
C ASP A 23 12.51 -21.22 14.50
N ALA A 24 13.79 -20.91 14.28
CA ALA A 24 14.18 -19.76 13.46
C ALA A 24 14.09 -20.13 11.97
N TRP A 25 13.29 -19.42 11.17
CA TRP A 25 13.13 -19.67 9.72
C TRP A 25 14.15 -18.88 8.91
N CYS A 26 14.92 -19.58 8.06
CA CYS A 26 15.87 -18.95 7.14
C CYS A 26 15.38 -19.08 5.69
N GLU A 27 15.01 -17.97 5.06
CA GLU A 27 14.48 -17.98 3.69
C GLU A 27 15.51 -18.44 2.64
N ARG A 28 16.81 -18.37 2.95
CA ARG A 28 17.86 -18.80 2.01
C ARG A 28 18.09 -20.32 1.99
N CYS A 29 18.00 -20.99 3.14
CA CYS A 29 18.19 -22.44 3.20
C CYS A 29 16.88 -23.21 3.40
N GLN A 30 15.74 -22.51 3.42
CA GLN A 30 14.39 -23.08 3.56
C GLN A 30 14.31 -24.11 4.71
N SER A 31 15.05 -23.84 5.79
CA SER A 31 15.20 -24.77 6.92
C SER A 31 14.85 -24.07 8.22
N ALA A 32 14.14 -24.81 9.07
CA ALA A 32 13.71 -24.44 10.40
C ALA A 32 14.64 -25.13 11.43
N HIS A 33 15.08 -24.42 12.48
CA HIS A 33 15.96 -24.97 13.50
C HIS A 33 15.44 -24.73 14.91
N ALA A 34 15.33 -25.81 15.69
CA ALA A 34 14.81 -25.79 17.05
C ALA A 34 15.71 -24.98 17.99
N ALA A 35 15.12 -24.02 18.69
CA ALA A 35 15.73 -23.35 19.83
C ALA A 35 15.12 -23.91 21.12
N ASP A 36 15.97 -24.45 22.01
CA ASP A 36 15.54 -24.90 23.34
C ASP A 36 15.07 -23.69 24.17
N SER A 37 13.82 -23.76 24.62
CA SER A 37 13.06 -22.64 25.19
C SER A 37 13.28 -22.40 26.69
N ALA A 38 14.17 -23.15 27.33
CA ALA A 38 14.45 -23.03 28.75
C ALA A 38 15.75 -22.24 28.98
N ALA A 39 15.61 -20.97 29.36
CA ALA A 39 16.68 -20.11 29.87
C ALA A 39 17.82 -19.75 28.89
N ALA A 40 17.49 -19.33 27.67
CA ALA A 40 18.48 -18.67 26.82
C ALA A 40 18.87 -17.29 27.41
N ALA A 41 20.12 -17.18 27.87
CA ALA A 41 20.74 -15.90 28.22
C ALA A 41 21.16 -15.18 26.93
N CYS A 42 20.97 -13.87 26.90
CA CYS A 42 21.39 -13.07 25.76
C CYS A 42 22.92 -13.15 25.57
N PRO A 43 23.42 -13.44 24.36
CA PRO A 43 24.85 -13.53 24.10
C PRO A 43 25.59 -12.19 24.19
N ALA A 44 24.86 -11.07 24.23
CA ALA A 44 25.43 -9.72 24.38
C ALA A 44 25.44 -9.23 25.84
N CYS A 45 24.36 -9.46 26.58
CA CYS A 45 24.14 -8.86 27.93
C CYS A 45 24.10 -9.90 29.07
N GLY A 46 24.01 -11.20 28.76
CA GLY A 46 23.83 -12.27 29.74
C GLY A 46 22.45 -12.31 30.44
N SER A 47 21.56 -11.34 30.19
CA SER A 47 20.23 -11.28 30.81
C SER A 47 19.23 -12.24 30.12
N PRO A 48 18.13 -12.62 30.80
CA PRO A 48 17.11 -13.51 30.25
C PRO A 48 16.44 -12.92 28.99
N LEU A 49 16.09 -13.79 28.05
CA LEU A 49 15.29 -13.44 26.87
C LEU A 49 13.78 -13.58 27.17
N ALA A 50 13.01 -12.50 26.99
CA ALA A 50 11.55 -12.50 27.06
C ALA A 50 10.90 -13.15 25.84
N THR A 51 9.89 -13.98 26.07
CA THR A 51 9.25 -14.88 25.10
C THR A 51 7.75 -14.56 24.86
N GLY A 52 7.18 -13.57 25.54
CA GLY A 52 5.71 -13.45 25.71
C GLY A 52 4.90 -13.01 24.49
N THR A 53 5.37 -12.05 23.68
CA THR A 53 4.57 -11.51 22.56
C THR A 53 5.46 -10.98 21.43
N PRO A 54 5.25 -11.37 20.16
CA PRO A 54 5.94 -10.78 19.03
C PRO A 54 5.65 -9.28 18.88
N ARG A 55 6.70 -8.45 18.86
CA ARG A 55 6.61 -7.02 18.57
C ARG A 55 7.26 -6.72 17.23
N PHE A 56 6.48 -6.19 16.29
CA PHE A 56 7.02 -5.66 15.04
C PHE A 56 7.66 -4.29 15.31
N VAL A 57 8.96 -4.17 15.11
CA VAL A 57 9.68 -2.90 15.23
C VAL A 57 10.04 -2.44 13.83
N GLU A 58 9.27 -1.50 13.28
CA GLU A 58 9.45 -0.98 11.91
C GLU A 58 10.28 0.31 11.92
N LEU A 59 11.48 0.29 12.52
CA LEU A 59 12.33 1.49 12.62
C LEU A 59 12.61 2.11 11.25
N TRP A 60 12.85 1.25 10.25
CA TRP A 60 13.10 1.69 8.88
C TRP A 60 11.87 2.36 8.25
N GLY A 61 10.70 1.72 8.31
CA GLY A 61 9.46 2.29 7.79
C GLY A 61 9.13 3.64 8.43
N ARG A 62 9.28 3.76 9.76
CA ARG A 62 9.07 5.03 10.47
C ARG A 62 10.12 6.09 10.12
N LEU A 63 11.38 5.71 9.91
CA LEU A 63 12.42 6.61 9.43
C LEU A 63 12.12 7.11 8.01
N GLN A 64 11.63 6.24 7.12
CA GLN A 64 11.18 6.63 5.78
C GLN A 64 9.99 7.60 5.83
N MET A 65 9.04 7.37 6.73
CA MET A 65 7.91 8.30 6.96
C MET A 65 8.40 9.68 7.40
N LEU A 66 9.35 9.73 8.35
CA LEU A 66 9.92 10.99 8.86
C LEU A 66 10.73 11.71 7.78
N ASP A 67 11.60 11.00 7.06
CA ASP A 67 12.35 11.55 5.90
C ASP A 67 11.38 12.12 4.86
N GLY A 68 10.36 11.35 4.49
CA GLY A 68 9.35 11.77 3.52
C GLY A 68 8.61 13.03 3.97
N ALA A 69 8.16 13.10 5.22
CA ALA A 69 7.47 14.27 5.76
C ALA A 69 8.37 15.52 5.78
N LEU A 70 9.62 15.39 6.20
CA LEU A 70 10.59 16.49 6.23
C LEU A 70 10.94 16.99 4.82
N ARG A 71 11.10 16.08 3.86
CA ARG A 71 11.39 16.45 2.46
C ARG A 71 10.18 17.09 1.79
N ALA A 72 8.97 16.57 2.01
CA ALA A 72 7.75 17.20 1.53
C ALA A 72 7.58 18.62 2.12
N TRP A 73 7.99 18.83 3.38
CA TRP A 73 8.03 20.15 3.99
C TRP A 73 9.03 21.09 3.31
N ASP A 74 10.22 20.59 2.93
CA ASP A 74 11.24 21.36 2.20
C ASP A 74 10.92 21.55 0.70
N GLY A 75 9.75 21.08 0.22
CA GLY A 75 9.31 21.21 -1.17
C GLY A 75 9.64 20.03 -2.09
N GLU A 76 10.06 18.89 -1.52
CA GLU A 76 10.34 17.65 -2.24
C GLU A 76 9.35 16.54 -1.82
N PRO A 77 8.10 16.54 -2.33
CA PRO A 77 7.07 15.60 -1.86
C PRO A 77 7.21 14.17 -2.38
N GLU A 78 7.98 13.94 -3.44
CA GLU A 78 8.03 12.66 -4.14
C GLU A 78 8.48 11.45 -3.28
N PRO A 79 9.45 11.57 -2.36
CA PRO A 79 9.78 10.50 -1.42
C PRO A 79 8.58 10.06 -0.58
N LEU A 80 7.79 11.02 -0.08
CA LEU A 80 6.58 10.73 0.68
C LEU A 80 5.47 10.15 -0.21
N ALA A 81 5.29 10.72 -1.42
CA ALA A 81 4.30 10.25 -2.37
C ALA A 81 4.49 8.77 -2.75
N ARG A 82 5.74 8.30 -2.84
CA ARG A 82 6.06 6.89 -3.10
C ARG A 82 5.74 5.94 -1.96
N LEU A 83 5.62 6.45 -0.73
CA LEU A 83 5.17 5.66 0.42
C LEU A 83 3.66 5.53 0.47
N LEU A 84 2.93 6.46 -0.15
CA LEU A 84 1.47 6.42 -0.17
C LEU A 84 1.01 5.23 -1.04
N PRO A 85 0.11 4.37 -0.52
CA PRO A 85 -0.36 3.24 -1.29
C PRO A 85 -1.18 3.73 -2.49
N MET A 86 -0.68 3.50 -3.71
CA MET A 86 -1.50 3.65 -4.91
C MET A 86 -2.56 2.54 -4.91
N ARG A 87 -3.83 2.89 -4.66
CA ARG A 87 -4.93 1.94 -4.70
C ARG A 87 -5.86 2.21 -5.88
N PRO A 88 -6.38 1.15 -6.52
CA PRO A 88 -7.27 1.31 -7.64
C PRO A 88 -8.59 1.93 -7.17
N ARG A 89 -9.01 3.02 -7.82
CA ARG A 89 -10.29 3.70 -7.53
C ARG A 89 -11.48 2.75 -7.67
N PHE A 90 -11.38 1.83 -8.62
CA PHE A 90 -12.33 0.75 -8.86
C PHE A 90 -11.60 -0.59 -8.85
N VAL A 91 -12.16 -1.55 -8.12
CA VAL A 91 -11.59 -2.89 -7.98
C VAL A 91 -12.24 -3.83 -9.00
N SER A 92 -11.44 -4.58 -9.73
CA SER A 92 -11.91 -5.71 -10.54
C SER A 92 -11.57 -7.01 -9.81
N ASP A 93 -12.45 -8.00 -9.83
CA ASP A 93 -12.08 -9.36 -9.48
C ASP A 93 -11.52 -10.06 -10.72
N LEU A 94 -10.19 -10.16 -10.77
CA LEU A 94 -9.45 -10.81 -11.86
C LEU A 94 -9.00 -12.22 -11.46
N THR A 95 -9.68 -12.85 -10.51
CA THR A 95 -9.44 -14.25 -10.14
C THR A 95 -9.79 -15.13 -11.34
N PRO A 96 -8.84 -15.91 -11.88
CA PRO A 96 -9.11 -16.78 -13.01
C PRO A 96 -10.22 -17.79 -12.69
N PRO A 97 -11.17 -18.04 -13.60
CA PRO A 97 -12.16 -19.09 -13.40
C PRO A 97 -11.48 -20.45 -13.23
N ALA A 98 -11.97 -21.26 -12.29
CA ALA A 98 -11.42 -22.59 -12.04
C ALA A 98 -11.80 -23.57 -13.17
N ALA A 99 -10.82 -24.38 -13.57
CA ALA A 99 -11.06 -25.55 -14.42
C ALA A 99 -11.88 -26.61 -13.66
N ARG A 100 -12.71 -27.35 -14.38
CA ARG A 100 -13.58 -28.40 -13.85
C ARG A 100 -13.25 -29.75 -14.52
N PRO A 101 -13.44 -30.87 -13.81
CA PRO A 101 -13.39 -32.19 -14.43
C PRO A 101 -14.37 -32.26 -15.60
N GLY A 102 -13.89 -32.64 -16.79
CA GLY A 102 -14.71 -32.75 -18.00
C GLY A 102 -14.77 -31.49 -18.87
N ASP A 103 -14.06 -30.42 -18.50
CA ASP A 103 -13.88 -29.28 -19.41
C ASP A 103 -13.15 -29.73 -20.70
N PRO A 104 -13.58 -29.28 -21.89
CA PRO A 104 -12.87 -29.56 -23.13
C PRO A 104 -11.42 -29.08 -23.08
N ASP A 105 -10.51 -29.81 -23.72
CA ASP A 105 -9.06 -29.50 -23.71
C ASP A 105 -8.73 -28.03 -24.05
N PRO A 106 -9.37 -27.38 -25.05
CA PRO A 106 -9.08 -25.97 -25.34
C PRO A 106 -9.47 -25.02 -24.20
N LEU A 107 -10.58 -25.31 -23.50
CA LEU A 107 -11.01 -24.51 -22.35
C LEU A 107 -10.08 -24.73 -21.16
N ALA A 108 -9.71 -25.98 -20.87
CA ALA A 108 -8.77 -26.30 -19.80
C ALA A 108 -7.40 -25.61 -20.02
N ALA A 109 -6.91 -25.62 -21.26
CA ALA A 109 -5.67 -24.94 -21.65
C ALA A 109 -5.75 -23.42 -21.47
N LEU A 110 -6.88 -22.80 -21.86
CA LEU A 110 -7.14 -21.37 -21.67
C LEU A 110 -7.12 -20.99 -20.18
N LEU A 111 -7.90 -21.70 -19.35
CA LEU A 111 -8.01 -21.40 -17.92
C LEU A 111 -6.65 -21.57 -17.23
N GLU A 112 -5.88 -22.60 -17.60
CA GLU A 112 -4.53 -22.81 -17.09
C GLU A 112 -3.54 -21.72 -17.53
N ALA A 113 -3.63 -21.27 -18.78
CA ALA A 113 -2.78 -20.18 -19.28
C ALA A 113 -3.03 -18.88 -18.49
N VAL A 114 -4.29 -18.53 -18.23
CA VAL A 114 -4.63 -17.35 -17.42
C VAL A 114 -4.22 -17.53 -15.96
N ARG A 115 -4.43 -18.71 -15.37
CA ARG A 115 -4.00 -19.03 -14.00
C ARG A 115 -2.48 -18.92 -13.82
N THR A 116 -1.71 -19.27 -14.84
CA THR A 116 -0.23 -19.27 -14.82
C THR A 116 0.40 -17.99 -15.36
N GLY A 117 -0.41 -17.00 -15.74
CA GLY A 117 0.09 -15.72 -16.24
C GLY A 117 0.58 -15.72 -17.69
N ARG A 118 0.29 -16.77 -18.47
CA ARG A 118 0.65 -16.90 -19.88
C ARG A 118 -0.41 -16.23 -20.77
N TRP A 119 -0.48 -14.91 -20.70
CA TRP A 119 -1.53 -14.11 -21.37
C TRP A 119 -1.54 -14.26 -22.90
N GLY A 120 -0.36 -14.39 -23.52
CA GLY A 120 -0.25 -14.60 -24.97
C GLY A 120 -0.87 -15.93 -25.40
N ASP A 121 -0.57 -17.00 -24.67
CA ASP A 121 -1.10 -18.35 -24.93
C ASP A 121 -2.62 -18.38 -24.74
N ALA A 122 -3.13 -17.72 -23.69
CA ALA A 122 -4.56 -17.59 -23.46
C ALA A 122 -5.29 -16.95 -24.65
N LEU A 123 -4.71 -15.89 -25.23
CA LEU A 123 -5.30 -15.17 -26.36
C LEU A 123 -5.14 -15.89 -27.71
N ALA A 124 -4.30 -16.92 -27.78
CA ALA A 124 -4.11 -17.74 -28.98
C ALA A 124 -5.13 -18.89 -29.09
N VAL A 125 -5.88 -19.19 -28.01
CA VAL A 125 -6.93 -20.20 -28.02
C VAL A 125 -8.11 -19.70 -28.85
N ALA A 126 -8.43 -20.42 -29.92
CA ALA A 126 -9.57 -20.13 -30.79
C ALA A 126 -10.77 -21.03 -30.47
N ASP A 127 -11.97 -20.57 -30.84
CA ASP A 127 -13.19 -21.37 -30.90
C ASP A 127 -13.65 -21.94 -29.53
N LEU A 128 -14.09 -21.04 -28.65
CA LEU A 128 -14.69 -21.35 -27.35
C LEU A 128 -16.02 -20.60 -27.14
N ASP A 129 -16.70 -20.28 -28.25
CA ASP A 129 -17.92 -19.47 -28.22
C ASP A 129 -19.01 -20.14 -27.37
N GLY A 130 -19.52 -19.39 -26.39
CA GLY A 130 -20.67 -19.78 -25.57
C GLY A 130 -20.36 -20.30 -24.16
N ASP A 131 -19.09 -20.56 -23.77
CA ASP A 131 -18.76 -20.77 -22.35
C ASP A 131 -18.41 -19.41 -21.70
N PRO A 132 -19.19 -18.93 -20.70
CA PRO A 132 -18.89 -17.66 -20.04
C PRO A 132 -17.46 -17.65 -19.46
N ARG A 133 -16.97 -18.77 -18.90
CA ARG A 133 -15.62 -18.85 -18.31
C ARG A 133 -14.52 -18.61 -19.32
N ALA A 134 -14.72 -19.02 -20.58
CA ALA A 134 -13.78 -18.72 -21.65
C ALA A 134 -13.68 -17.21 -21.88
N HIS A 135 -14.83 -16.54 -22.02
CA HIS A 135 -14.88 -15.08 -22.22
C HIS A 135 -14.26 -14.31 -21.05
N ALA A 136 -14.50 -14.71 -19.80
CA ALA A 136 -13.84 -14.07 -18.68
C ALA A 136 -12.33 -14.30 -18.62
N ALA A 137 -11.86 -15.51 -18.93
CA ALA A 137 -10.44 -15.79 -18.97
C ALA A 137 -9.75 -14.92 -20.04
N LEU A 138 -10.36 -14.80 -21.23
CA LEU A 138 -9.91 -13.89 -22.27
C LEU A 138 -9.95 -12.43 -21.81
N ALA A 139 -11.03 -12.00 -21.14
CA ALA A 139 -11.17 -10.65 -20.61
C ALA A 139 -10.05 -10.31 -19.61
N ILE A 140 -9.74 -11.23 -18.68
CA ILE A 140 -8.63 -11.09 -17.72
C ILE A 140 -7.29 -10.97 -18.46
N ALA A 141 -7.03 -11.84 -19.44
CA ALA A 141 -5.78 -11.79 -20.21
C ALA A 141 -5.62 -10.45 -20.96
N ARG A 142 -6.70 -9.94 -21.56
CA ARG A 142 -6.73 -8.64 -22.23
C ARG A 142 -6.52 -7.48 -21.25
N GLU A 143 -7.20 -7.49 -20.11
CA GLU A 143 -7.03 -6.45 -19.09
C GLU A 143 -5.59 -6.43 -18.54
N ARG A 144 -4.97 -7.60 -18.32
CA ARG A 144 -3.57 -7.72 -17.90
C ARG A 144 -2.57 -7.21 -18.94
N ARG A 145 -2.94 -7.20 -20.22
CA ARG A 145 -2.15 -6.59 -21.31
C ARG A 145 -2.46 -5.11 -21.55
N GLY A 146 -3.39 -4.52 -20.79
CA GLY A 146 -3.81 -3.13 -20.98
C GLY A 146 -4.81 -2.92 -22.12
N GLU A 147 -5.36 -4.00 -22.70
CA GLU A 147 -6.34 -3.95 -23.79
C GLU A 147 -7.77 -3.72 -23.24
N THR A 148 -7.98 -2.60 -22.56
CA THR A 148 -9.18 -2.31 -21.74
C THR A 148 -10.50 -2.38 -22.52
N ALA A 149 -10.57 -1.82 -23.72
CA ALA A 149 -11.78 -1.84 -24.55
C ALA A 149 -12.14 -3.27 -25.01
N LEU A 150 -11.13 -4.05 -25.39
CA LEU A 150 -11.33 -5.44 -25.80
C LEU A 150 -11.73 -6.31 -24.61
N ALA A 151 -11.12 -6.09 -23.43
CA ALA A 151 -11.51 -6.74 -22.18
C ALA A 151 -12.98 -6.47 -21.83
N ALA A 152 -13.46 -5.22 -21.96
CA ALA A 152 -14.86 -4.88 -21.71
C ALA A 152 -15.83 -5.57 -22.69
N GLY A 153 -15.39 -5.79 -23.93
CA GLY A 153 -16.11 -6.59 -24.92
C GLY A 153 -16.25 -8.06 -24.51
N GLU A 154 -15.16 -8.69 -24.07
CA GLU A 154 -15.20 -10.09 -23.60
C GLU A 154 -16.04 -10.24 -22.32
N TRP A 155 -15.95 -9.31 -21.36
CA TRP A 155 -16.85 -9.32 -20.19
C TRP A 155 -18.33 -9.17 -20.58
N THR A 156 -18.62 -8.46 -21.67
CA THR A 156 -19.99 -8.36 -22.20
C THR A 156 -20.47 -9.70 -22.75
N ARG A 157 -19.64 -10.41 -23.53
CA ARG A 157 -19.97 -11.77 -24.01
C ARG A 157 -20.15 -12.78 -22.88
N ALA A 158 -19.33 -12.67 -21.83
CA ALA A 158 -19.47 -13.49 -20.63
C ALA A 158 -20.86 -13.30 -19.97
N LEU A 159 -21.34 -12.05 -19.91
CA LEU A 159 -22.66 -11.71 -19.36
C LEU A 159 -23.82 -12.11 -20.29
N GLU A 160 -23.64 -12.04 -21.61
CA GLU A 160 -24.63 -12.52 -22.58
C GLU A 160 -24.83 -14.04 -22.48
N SER A 161 -23.82 -14.77 -22.01
CA SER A 161 -23.87 -16.22 -21.78
C SER A 161 -24.50 -16.60 -20.42
N GLY A 162 -24.75 -15.64 -19.53
CA GLY A 162 -25.38 -15.85 -18.23
C GLY A 162 -25.03 -14.78 -17.18
N GLU A 163 -25.83 -14.68 -16.11
CA GLU A 163 -25.51 -13.75 -15.01
C GLU A 163 -24.26 -14.18 -14.26
N TRP A 164 -23.31 -13.25 -14.13
CA TRP A 164 -22.04 -13.49 -13.48
C TRP A 164 -21.54 -12.24 -12.75
N GLU A 165 -21.62 -12.26 -11.43
CA GLU A 165 -21.27 -11.11 -10.58
C GLU A 165 -19.84 -10.59 -10.81
N GLN A 166 -18.88 -11.50 -11.02
CA GLN A 166 -17.49 -11.14 -11.34
C GLN A 166 -17.41 -10.32 -12.64
N ALA A 167 -18.13 -10.74 -13.69
CA ALA A 167 -18.14 -10.04 -14.96
C ALA A 167 -18.82 -8.67 -14.86
N ARG A 168 -19.90 -8.55 -14.06
CA ARG A 168 -20.53 -7.25 -13.72
C ARG A 168 -19.52 -6.34 -13.03
N LEU A 169 -18.83 -6.83 -12.01
CA LEU A 169 -17.85 -6.07 -11.25
C LEU A 169 -16.71 -5.56 -12.14
N ALA A 170 -16.08 -6.46 -12.91
CA ALA A 170 -14.94 -6.13 -13.77
C ALA A 170 -15.33 -5.17 -14.92
N ARG A 171 -16.46 -5.43 -15.60
CA ARG A 171 -16.95 -4.55 -16.66
C ARG A 171 -17.34 -3.18 -16.12
N GLY A 172 -18.03 -3.13 -14.98
CA GLY A 172 -18.37 -1.88 -14.31
C GLY A 172 -17.13 -1.05 -13.98
N SER A 173 -16.07 -1.69 -13.47
CA SER A 173 -14.78 -1.04 -13.19
C SER A 173 -14.07 -0.52 -14.44
N LEU A 174 -14.16 -1.23 -15.58
CA LEU A 174 -13.64 -0.75 -16.86
C LEU A 174 -14.44 0.46 -17.39
N ARG A 175 -15.78 0.38 -17.34
CA ARG A 175 -16.68 1.49 -17.73
C ARG A 175 -16.45 2.74 -16.89
N ALA A 176 -16.32 2.58 -15.57
CA ALA A 176 -16.07 3.70 -14.67
C ALA A 176 -14.72 4.38 -14.97
N ARG A 177 -13.66 3.60 -15.24
CA ARG A 177 -12.36 4.12 -15.68
C ARG A 177 -12.43 4.83 -17.03
N ALA A 178 -13.32 4.40 -17.93
CA ALA A 178 -13.60 5.04 -19.21
C ALA A 178 -14.59 6.22 -19.11
N ALA A 179 -14.91 6.70 -17.89
CA ALA A 179 -15.89 7.75 -17.63
C ALA A 179 -17.34 7.45 -18.07
N ASP A 180 -17.69 6.18 -18.33
CA ASP A 180 -19.07 5.73 -18.51
C ASP A 180 -19.72 5.44 -17.14
N GLY A 181 -20.08 6.52 -16.44
CA GLY A 181 -20.66 6.43 -15.10
C GLY A 181 -22.05 5.78 -15.07
N ALA A 182 -22.85 5.93 -16.13
CA ALA A 182 -24.19 5.36 -16.19
C ALA A 182 -24.13 3.83 -16.42
N GLY A 183 -23.30 3.38 -17.35
CA GLY A 183 -23.07 1.95 -17.59
C GLY A 183 -22.39 1.27 -16.40
N ALA A 184 -21.44 1.94 -15.74
CA ALA A 184 -20.83 1.44 -14.51
C ALA A 184 -21.86 1.29 -13.37
N ALA A 185 -22.75 2.28 -13.18
CA ALA A 185 -23.79 2.20 -12.16
C ALA A 185 -24.73 1.02 -12.38
N ALA A 186 -25.13 0.78 -13.63
CA ALA A 186 -25.99 -0.35 -13.98
C ALA A 186 -25.31 -1.70 -13.67
N ASP A 187 -24.01 -1.82 -13.92
CA ASP A 187 -23.27 -3.05 -13.60
C ASP A 187 -23.05 -3.23 -12.10
N PHE A 188 -22.63 -2.19 -11.38
CA PHE A 188 -22.38 -2.30 -9.94
C PHE A 188 -23.65 -2.54 -9.11
N ALA A 189 -24.82 -2.11 -9.60
CA ALA A 189 -26.11 -2.43 -8.98
C ALA A 189 -26.42 -3.94 -9.00
N LEU A 190 -25.86 -4.67 -9.96
CA LEU A 190 -26.08 -6.11 -10.16
C LEU A 190 -24.85 -6.96 -9.77
N ALA A 191 -23.77 -6.35 -9.28
CA ALA A 191 -22.52 -7.04 -8.93
C ALA A 191 -22.53 -7.70 -7.53
N GLY A 192 -23.71 -7.83 -6.90
CA GLY A 192 -23.87 -8.44 -5.58
C GLY A 192 -23.46 -7.54 -4.41
N THR A 193 -23.17 -8.16 -3.26
CA THR A 193 -22.93 -7.48 -1.96
C THR A 193 -21.52 -7.67 -1.40
N SER A 194 -20.60 -8.22 -2.19
CA SER A 194 -19.20 -8.38 -1.80
C SER A 194 -18.57 -7.04 -1.42
N ALA A 195 -17.49 -7.08 -0.62
CA ALA A 195 -16.76 -5.87 -0.23
C ALA A 195 -16.28 -5.08 -1.46
N ALA A 196 -15.84 -5.76 -2.53
CA ALA A 196 -15.43 -5.11 -3.77
C ALA A 196 -16.61 -4.45 -4.52
N ALA A 197 -17.78 -5.08 -4.57
CA ALA A 197 -18.98 -4.51 -5.20
C ALA A 197 -19.47 -3.27 -4.44
N ARG A 198 -19.52 -3.37 -3.10
CA ARG A 198 -19.84 -2.26 -2.20
C ARG A 198 -18.86 -1.09 -2.37
N TRP A 199 -17.56 -1.38 -2.36
CA TRP A 199 -16.51 -0.39 -2.60
C TRP A 199 -16.70 0.31 -3.94
N ASN A 200 -16.95 -0.42 -5.02
CA ASN A 200 -17.12 0.18 -6.35
C ASN A 200 -18.36 1.08 -6.46
N ARG A 201 -19.48 0.72 -5.81
CA ARG A 201 -20.66 1.60 -5.72
C ARG A 201 -20.35 2.87 -4.92
N ALA A 202 -19.70 2.73 -3.76
CA ALA A 202 -19.28 3.86 -2.96
C ALA A 202 -18.32 4.79 -3.73
N SER A 203 -17.33 4.21 -4.39
CA SER A 203 -16.35 4.94 -5.21
C SER A 203 -17.03 5.70 -6.35
N LEU A 204 -17.93 5.04 -7.09
CA LEU A 204 -18.69 5.69 -8.16
C LEU A 204 -19.55 6.84 -7.63
N ALA A 205 -20.18 6.67 -6.46
CA ALA A 205 -20.96 7.73 -5.81
C ALA A 205 -20.10 8.94 -5.44
N VAL A 206 -18.87 8.74 -4.94
CA VAL A 206 -17.91 9.82 -4.65
C VAL A 206 -17.52 10.54 -5.93
N HIS A 207 -17.16 9.80 -6.99
CA HIS A 207 -16.86 10.36 -8.31
C HIS A 207 -18.01 11.24 -8.83
N GLN A 208 -19.24 10.73 -8.75
CA GLN A 208 -20.44 11.46 -9.19
C GLN A 208 -20.73 12.67 -8.31
N ALA A 209 -20.50 12.59 -7.00
CA ALA A 209 -20.71 13.72 -6.08
C ALA A 209 -19.72 14.85 -6.38
N LEU A 210 -18.43 14.53 -6.57
CA LEU A 210 -17.40 15.51 -6.96
C LEU A 210 -17.69 16.14 -8.32
N ALA A 211 -18.19 15.38 -9.29
CA ALA A 211 -18.52 15.91 -10.61
C ALA A 211 -19.68 16.93 -10.60
N LYS A 212 -20.55 16.90 -9.58
CA LYS A 212 -21.73 17.78 -9.48
C LYS A 212 -21.44 19.15 -8.86
N THR A 213 -20.28 19.36 -8.25
CA THR A 213 -19.95 20.60 -7.54
C THR A 213 -18.50 21.02 -7.79
N PRO A 214 -18.21 22.31 -7.98
CA PRO A 214 -16.83 22.79 -7.99
C PRO A 214 -16.17 22.71 -6.60
N GLY A 215 -16.95 22.61 -5.53
CA GLY A 215 -16.47 22.51 -4.14
C GLY A 215 -16.24 21.07 -3.65
N ALA A 216 -16.13 20.91 -2.33
CA ALA A 216 -16.10 19.59 -1.71
C ALA A 216 -17.48 18.89 -1.85
N PRO A 217 -17.54 17.55 -1.89
CA PRO A 217 -18.80 16.83 -1.88
C PRO A 217 -19.58 17.11 -0.60
N GLU A 218 -20.90 17.17 -0.70
CA GLU A 218 -21.75 17.31 0.48
C GLU A 218 -21.51 16.18 1.50
N GLN A 219 -21.48 16.53 2.79
CA GLN A 219 -21.26 15.57 3.87
C GLN A 219 -22.21 14.37 3.84
N ARG A 220 -23.48 14.57 3.45
CA ARG A 220 -24.46 13.48 3.29
C ARG A 220 -24.06 12.47 2.22
N ALA A 221 -23.45 12.92 1.12
CA ALA A 221 -23.04 12.04 0.03
C ALA A 221 -21.85 11.18 0.47
N ILE A 222 -20.90 11.77 1.19
CA ILE A 222 -19.76 11.05 1.79
C ILE A 222 -20.24 10.05 2.85
N ALA A 223 -21.18 10.44 3.71
CA ALA A 223 -21.76 9.54 4.70
C ALA A 223 -22.49 8.35 4.06
N ALA A 224 -23.24 8.57 2.98
CA ALA A 224 -23.88 7.50 2.22
C ALA A 224 -22.85 6.56 1.56
N ALA A 225 -21.77 7.11 0.98
CA ALA A 225 -20.70 6.31 0.41
C ALA A 225 -19.96 5.48 1.47
N ARG A 226 -19.73 6.02 2.68
CA ARG A 226 -19.17 5.27 3.82
C ARG A 226 -20.08 4.11 4.23
N ALA A 227 -21.38 4.37 4.38
CA ALA A 227 -22.35 3.34 4.72
C ALA A 227 -22.37 2.23 3.64
N GLU A 228 -22.28 2.61 2.37
CA GLU A 228 -22.18 1.67 1.26
C GLU A 228 -20.88 0.86 1.32
N ALA A 229 -19.71 1.48 1.54
CA ALA A 229 -18.42 0.80 1.57
C ALA A 229 -18.28 -0.17 2.76
N GLY A 230 -18.83 0.17 3.92
CA GLY A 230 -18.68 -0.58 5.17
C GLY A 230 -17.73 0.09 6.15
N GLU A 231 -17.38 -0.63 7.22
CA GLU A 231 -16.45 -0.12 8.23
C GLU A 231 -15.09 0.20 7.61
N ALA A 232 -14.53 1.34 8.02
CA ALA A 232 -13.19 1.71 7.60
C ALA A 232 -12.20 0.68 8.19
N PRO A 233 -11.41 0.02 7.36
CA PRO A 233 -10.46 -0.98 7.84
C PRO A 233 -9.38 -0.33 8.71
N GLU A 234 -9.00 -1.03 9.78
CA GLU A 234 -7.92 -0.60 10.67
C GLU A 234 -6.55 -0.59 9.98
N PHE A 235 -6.40 -1.42 8.93
CA PHE A 235 -5.14 -1.57 8.25
C PHE A 235 -4.89 -0.41 7.30
N TRP A 236 -3.78 0.29 7.54
CA TRP A 236 -3.45 1.53 6.83
C TRP A 236 -3.41 1.44 5.30
N SER A 237 -3.15 0.25 4.77
CA SER A 237 -3.03 0.06 3.32
C SER A 237 -4.37 -0.14 2.61
N GLU A 238 -5.49 -0.23 3.35
CA GLU A 238 -6.81 -0.42 2.77
C GLU A 238 -7.48 0.93 2.41
N PRO A 239 -8.30 0.98 1.34
CA PRO A 239 -8.89 2.22 0.87
C PRO A 239 -10.04 2.66 1.79
N THR A 240 -10.15 3.96 2.01
CA THR A 240 -11.31 4.57 2.70
C THR A 240 -11.98 5.58 1.78
N VAL A 241 -13.27 5.83 2.01
CA VAL A 241 -14.04 6.84 1.26
C VAL A 241 -13.41 8.22 1.40
N GLY A 242 -12.90 8.56 2.59
CA GLY A 242 -12.22 9.83 2.84
C GLY A 242 -10.95 10.00 2.00
N ARG A 243 -10.09 8.98 1.94
CA ARG A 243 -8.87 9.01 1.13
C ARG A 243 -9.17 9.14 -0.36
N LEU A 244 -10.13 8.37 -0.86
CA LEU A 244 -10.56 8.47 -2.25
C LEU A 244 -11.09 9.88 -2.59
N ALA A 245 -11.94 10.44 -1.72
CA ALA A 245 -12.49 11.77 -1.92
C ALA A 245 -11.40 12.85 -1.91
N TRP A 246 -10.42 12.73 -1.01
CA TRP A 246 -9.24 13.61 -0.98
C TRP A 246 -8.42 13.49 -2.27
N ASP A 247 -8.06 12.28 -2.70
CA ASP A 247 -7.25 12.06 -3.90
C ASP A 247 -7.89 12.67 -5.14
N LEU A 248 -9.19 12.42 -5.35
CA LEU A 248 -9.91 12.98 -6.50
C LEU A 248 -10.01 14.50 -6.45
N LEU A 249 -10.20 15.07 -5.25
CA LEU A 249 -10.20 16.52 -5.06
C LEU A 249 -8.81 17.12 -5.33
N ALA A 250 -7.76 16.50 -4.79
CA ALA A 250 -6.38 16.92 -4.98
C ALA A 250 -5.97 16.89 -6.46
N GLU A 251 -6.31 15.82 -7.18
CA GLU A 251 -6.08 15.71 -8.63
C GLU A 251 -6.77 16.83 -9.42
N ARG A 252 -8.05 17.09 -9.11
CA ARG A 252 -8.80 18.19 -9.74
C ARG A 252 -8.11 19.52 -9.47
N THR A 253 -7.72 19.79 -8.23
CA THR A 253 -7.08 21.05 -7.86
C THR A 253 -5.68 21.21 -8.47
N LEU A 254 -4.89 20.14 -8.55
CA LEU A 254 -3.60 20.11 -9.25
C LEU A 254 -3.78 20.40 -10.74
N ALA A 255 -4.73 19.76 -11.41
CA ALA A 255 -5.04 20.04 -12.82
C ALA A 255 -5.45 21.50 -13.05
N ARG A 256 -6.24 22.08 -12.13
CA ARG A 256 -6.59 23.51 -12.16
C ARG A 256 -5.37 24.41 -11.98
N ARG A 257 -4.44 24.04 -11.09
CA ARG A 257 -3.17 24.77 -10.90
C ARG A 257 -2.31 24.74 -12.16
N GLU A 258 -2.16 23.57 -12.79
CA GLU A 258 -1.44 23.41 -14.05
C GLU A 258 -2.07 24.22 -15.19
N ALA A 259 -3.40 24.31 -15.22
CA ALA A 259 -4.14 25.13 -16.18
C ALA A 259 -4.10 26.65 -15.88
N GLY A 260 -3.51 27.08 -14.75
CA GLY A 260 -3.49 28.49 -14.32
C GLY A 260 -4.84 29.00 -13.79
N GLU A 261 -5.76 28.10 -13.43
CA GLU A 261 -7.11 28.39 -12.95
C GLU A 261 -7.26 28.26 -11.43
N PHE A 262 -6.18 27.99 -10.71
CA PHE A 262 -6.21 27.85 -9.25
C PHE A 262 -6.48 29.19 -8.56
N THR A 263 -7.42 29.17 -7.61
CA THR A 263 -7.91 30.35 -6.88
C THR A 263 -7.97 30.10 -5.37
N ASP A 264 -8.24 31.17 -4.60
CA ASP A 264 -8.51 31.07 -3.16
C ASP A 264 -9.71 30.18 -2.84
N PHE A 265 -10.67 30.06 -3.76
CA PHE A 265 -11.78 29.12 -3.62
C PHE A 265 -11.29 27.67 -3.58
N ASP A 266 -10.35 27.29 -4.46
CA ASP A 266 -9.80 25.93 -4.49
C ASP A 266 -9.05 25.62 -3.18
N LEU A 267 -8.30 26.59 -2.65
CA LEU A 267 -7.63 26.47 -1.35
C LEU A 267 -8.63 26.31 -0.20
N HIS A 268 -9.70 27.11 -0.19
CA HIS A 268 -10.77 27.00 0.80
C HIS A 268 -11.41 25.61 0.79
N VAL A 269 -11.72 25.09 -0.40
CA VAL A 269 -12.30 23.76 -0.60
C VAL A 269 -11.37 22.65 -0.08
N LEU A 270 -10.06 22.73 -0.33
CA LEU A 270 -9.11 21.76 0.22
C LEU A 270 -9.08 21.78 1.75
N ARG A 271 -9.12 22.97 2.36
CA ARG A 271 -9.12 23.09 3.83
C ARG A 271 -10.42 22.57 4.45
N GLU A 272 -11.57 22.85 3.82
CA GLU A 272 -12.86 22.28 4.23
C GLU A 272 -12.85 20.74 4.14
N ALA A 273 -12.23 20.21 3.07
CA ALA A 273 -12.07 18.77 2.88
C ALA A 273 -11.21 18.10 3.96
N GLU A 274 -10.17 18.76 4.48
CA GLU A 274 -9.38 18.25 5.62
C GLU A 274 -10.22 18.03 6.88
N ASP A 275 -11.25 18.85 7.10
CA ASP A 275 -12.14 18.72 8.26
C ASP A 275 -13.24 17.67 8.01
N LEU A 276 -13.62 17.50 6.74
CA LEU A 276 -14.70 16.60 6.32
C LEU A 276 -14.25 15.14 6.20
N PHE A 277 -13.01 14.90 5.79
CA PHE A 277 -12.47 13.57 5.52
C PHE A 277 -11.68 13.06 6.73
N GLU A 278 -11.65 11.73 6.91
CA GLU A 278 -10.96 11.09 8.04
C GLU A 278 -9.45 11.31 7.92
N HIS A 279 -8.90 12.32 8.61
CA HIS A 279 -7.46 12.57 8.67
C HIS A 279 -6.88 12.29 10.06
N ALA A 280 -7.16 11.08 10.57
CA ALA A 280 -6.77 10.64 11.91
C ALA A 280 -5.46 9.85 11.93
N THR A 281 -5.02 9.32 10.78
CA THR A 281 -3.77 8.54 10.68
C THR A 281 -2.65 9.36 10.03
N PHE A 282 -1.41 8.89 10.22
CA PHE A 282 -0.26 9.45 9.50
C PHE A 282 -0.48 9.46 7.98
N TRP A 283 -1.03 8.38 7.43
CA TRP A 283 -1.22 8.22 5.99
C TRP A 283 -2.17 9.26 5.41
N ASP A 284 -3.27 9.53 6.12
CA ASP A 284 -4.22 10.56 5.70
C ASP A 284 -3.57 11.95 5.72
N ARG A 285 -2.70 12.22 6.70
CA ARG A 285 -1.95 13.49 6.79
C ARG A 285 -0.84 13.58 5.75
N ALA A 286 -0.21 12.46 5.41
CA ALA A 286 0.80 12.38 4.37
C ALA A 286 0.20 12.69 2.98
N MET A 287 -1.01 12.21 2.70
CA MET A 287 -1.75 12.59 1.47
C MET A 287 -1.99 14.10 1.40
N VAL A 288 -2.47 14.70 2.49
CA VAL A 288 -2.68 16.16 2.58
C VAL A 288 -1.38 16.91 2.36
N LEU A 289 -0.31 16.49 3.02
CA LEU A 289 1.02 17.09 2.91
C LEU A 289 1.57 17.02 1.48
N VAL A 290 1.47 15.87 0.82
CA VAL A 290 1.89 15.71 -0.58
C VAL A 290 1.11 16.66 -1.49
N THR A 291 -0.21 16.75 -1.33
CA THR A 291 -1.06 17.67 -2.11
C THR A 291 -0.63 19.12 -1.94
N TYR A 292 -0.49 19.60 -0.69
CA TYR A 292 -0.10 20.99 -0.43
C TYR A 292 1.32 21.31 -0.86
N SER A 293 2.23 20.34 -0.73
CA SER A 293 3.61 20.50 -1.19
C SER A 293 3.67 20.64 -2.71
N ARG A 294 2.92 19.81 -3.46
CA ARG A 294 2.81 19.91 -4.93
C ARG A 294 2.14 21.20 -5.40
N LEU A 295 1.24 21.77 -4.60
CA LEU A 295 0.60 23.07 -4.86
C LEU A 295 1.44 24.27 -4.40
N GLU A 296 2.61 24.04 -3.80
CA GLU A 296 3.51 25.08 -3.27
C GLU A 296 2.87 25.97 -2.19
N LEU A 297 1.93 25.40 -1.41
CA LEU A 297 1.19 26.11 -0.36
C LEU A 297 1.99 26.11 0.95
N HIS A 298 3.12 26.82 0.99
CA HIS A 298 4.12 26.75 2.07
C HIS A 298 3.55 26.92 3.50
N GLY A 299 2.53 27.77 3.67
CA GLY A 299 1.86 27.96 4.96
C GLY A 299 1.11 26.71 5.43
N ASP A 300 0.35 26.09 4.53
CA ASP A 300 -0.38 24.85 4.82
C ASP A 300 0.54 23.63 4.92
N VAL A 301 1.57 23.56 4.08
CA VAL A 301 2.64 22.56 4.20
C VAL A 301 3.25 22.60 5.59
N SER A 302 3.63 23.78 6.09
CA SER A 302 4.23 23.92 7.42
C SER A 302 3.25 23.56 8.55
N ARG A 303 1.95 23.90 8.39
CA ARG A 303 0.89 23.57 9.36
C ARG A 303 0.72 22.06 9.52
N VAL A 304 0.80 21.30 8.41
CA VAL A 304 0.58 19.84 8.42
C VAL A 304 1.87 19.08 8.72
N ALA A 305 3.00 19.46 8.13
CA ALA A 305 4.26 18.72 8.24
C ALA A 305 4.88 18.78 9.63
N MET A 306 4.88 19.96 10.28
CA MET A 306 5.53 20.15 11.57
C MET A 306 4.99 19.18 12.65
N PRO A 307 3.68 19.12 12.96
CA PRO A 307 3.17 18.19 13.95
C PRO A 307 3.40 16.72 13.55
N ALA A 308 3.30 16.37 12.26
CA ALA A 308 3.54 15.01 11.78
C ALA A 308 5.01 14.59 11.99
N ALA A 309 5.97 15.44 11.65
CA ALA A 309 7.39 15.17 11.83
C ALA A 309 7.77 15.06 13.31
N LEU A 310 7.23 15.93 14.17
CA LEU A 310 7.46 15.87 15.61
C LEU A 310 6.88 14.59 16.23
N ALA A 311 5.67 14.18 15.82
CA ALA A 311 5.06 12.94 16.27
C ALA A 311 5.90 11.72 15.87
N LEU A 312 6.29 11.62 14.59
CA LEU A 312 7.13 10.52 14.10
C LEU A 312 8.50 10.44 14.79
N ALA A 313 9.16 11.58 14.98
CA ALA A 313 10.44 11.63 15.69
C ALA A 313 10.29 11.24 17.16
N SER A 314 9.23 11.70 17.83
CA SER A 314 8.90 11.29 19.20
C SER A 314 8.62 9.79 19.29
N GLU A 315 7.84 9.23 18.37
CA GLU A 315 7.56 7.79 18.28
C GLU A 315 8.83 6.97 18.07
N LEU A 316 9.73 7.41 17.17
CA LEU A 316 11.03 6.79 16.97
C LEU A 316 11.89 6.82 18.24
N LEU A 317 11.92 7.94 18.98
CA LEU A 317 12.66 8.04 20.24
C LEU A 317 12.02 7.22 21.38
N ALA A 318 10.71 7.01 21.32
CA ALA A 318 9.99 6.19 22.27
C ALA A 318 10.25 4.69 22.06
N GLU A 319 10.67 4.26 20.86
CA GLU A 319 10.98 2.87 20.56
C GLU A 319 12.10 2.34 21.47
N PRO A 320 11.86 1.28 22.27
CA PRO A 320 12.84 0.78 23.22
C PRO A 320 14.21 0.45 22.59
N ALA A 321 14.23 -0.14 21.39
CA ALA A 321 15.45 -0.44 20.65
C ALA A 321 16.36 0.79 20.45
N VAL A 322 15.77 1.99 20.31
CA VAL A 322 16.48 3.26 20.11
C VAL A 322 17.14 3.76 21.41
N LYS A 323 16.73 3.25 22.57
CA LYS A 323 17.30 3.61 23.88
C LYS A 323 18.59 2.85 24.21
N GLY A 324 18.93 1.80 23.46
CA GLY A 324 20.15 1.02 23.65
C GLY A 324 21.42 1.73 23.15
N GLU A 325 22.57 1.39 23.74
CA GLU A 325 23.88 1.99 23.42
C GLU A 325 24.24 1.89 21.92
N ALA A 326 23.89 0.77 21.28
CA ALA A 326 24.16 0.53 19.86
C ALA A 326 23.47 1.52 18.91
N LEU A 327 22.30 2.04 19.29
CA LEU A 327 21.53 3.03 18.52
C LEU A 327 21.60 4.43 19.13
N ALA A 328 22.43 4.68 20.15
CA ALA A 328 22.58 6.02 20.73
C ALA A 328 22.95 7.10 19.68
N PRO A 329 23.83 6.84 18.69
CA PRO A 329 24.08 7.79 17.60
C PRO A 329 22.84 8.05 16.72
N PHE A 330 22.00 7.03 16.50
CA PHE A 330 20.73 7.17 15.77
C PHE A 330 19.74 8.02 16.56
N ALA A 331 19.58 7.73 17.86
CA ALA A 331 18.74 8.51 18.78
C ALA A 331 19.16 9.99 18.83
N ALA A 332 20.47 10.27 18.85
CA ALA A 332 21.00 11.64 18.79
C ALA A 332 20.63 12.35 17.46
N SER A 333 20.74 11.65 16.33
CA SER A 333 20.28 12.15 15.02
C SER A 333 18.78 12.44 14.99
N VAL A 334 17.94 11.54 15.52
CA VAL A 334 16.48 11.75 15.59
C VAL A 334 16.14 12.92 16.52
N THR A 335 16.85 13.07 17.65
CA THR A 335 16.70 14.23 18.56
C THR A 335 17.06 15.54 17.85
N ALA A 336 18.19 15.58 17.13
CA ALA A 336 18.58 16.75 16.35
C ALA A 336 17.58 17.08 15.24
N ALA A 337 16.96 16.05 14.63
CA ALA A 337 15.88 16.24 13.66
C ALA A 337 14.61 16.81 14.32
N TYR A 338 14.24 16.30 15.49
CA TYR A 338 13.13 16.80 16.30
C TYR A 338 13.32 18.29 16.65
N ASP A 339 14.48 18.66 17.18
CA ASP A 339 14.79 20.04 17.57
C ASP A 339 14.78 21.00 16.37
N ALA A 340 15.33 20.57 15.24
CA ALA A 340 15.31 21.35 14.00
C ALA A 340 13.89 21.51 13.44
N ALA A 341 13.07 20.45 13.48
CA ALA A 341 11.66 20.52 13.09
C ALA A 341 10.87 21.46 14.01
N HIS A 342 11.13 21.42 15.32
CA HIS A 342 10.53 22.33 16.30
C HIS A 342 10.92 23.79 16.04
N ALA A 343 12.15 24.03 15.56
CA ALA A 343 12.63 25.33 15.11
C ALA A 343 12.15 25.73 13.69
N ARG A 344 11.28 24.93 13.06
CA ARG A 344 10.76 25.12 11.69
C ARG A 344 11.84 25.14 10.60
N ASP A 345 12.88 24.33 10.77
CA ASP A 345 13.97 24.14 9.79
C ASP A 345 13.96 22.70 9.24
N PRO A 346 13.06 22.38 8.28
CA PRO A 346 12.91 21.02 7.74
C PRO A 346 14.19 20.53 7.06
N ARG A 347 14.94 21.42 6.40
CA ARG A 347 16.18 21.08 5.71
C ARG A 347 17.27 20.63 6.69
N ARG A 348 17.43 21.34 7.81
CA ARG A 348 18.36 20.92 8.86
C ARG A 348 17.89 19.63 9.53
N ALA A 349 16.59 19.48 9.76
CA ALA A 349 16.03 18.26 10.33
C ALA A 349 16.32 17.03 9.45
N TRP A 350 16.06 17.15 8.15
CA TRP A 350 16.36 16.11 7.17
C TRP A 350 17.85 15.75 7.14
N ARG A 351 18.75 16.75 7.10
CA ARG A 351 20.20 16.53 7.09
C ARG A 351 20.70 15.74 8.31
N ALA A 352 20.05 15.87 9.47
CA ALA A 352 20.39 15.09 10.66
C ALA A 352 20.13 13.58 10.49
N LEU A 353 19.20 13.20 9.61
CA LEU A 353 18.78 11.81 9.35
C LEU A 353 19.40 11.21 8.09
N TYR A 354 19.91 12.04 7.17
CA TYR A 354 20.34 11.64 5.84
C TYR A 354 21.29 10.42 5.80
N LEU A 355 22.26 10.34 6.72
CA LEU A 355 23.20 9.22 6.77
C LEU A 355 22.51 7.90 7.17
N TRP A 356 21.49 7.97 8.02
CA TRP A 356 20.73 6.81 8.47
C TRP A 356 19.80 6.26 7.38
N MET A 357 19.30 7.12 6.50
CA MET A 357 18.57 6.70 5.29
C MET A 357 19.44 5.88 4.32
N ARG A 358 20.76 5.93 4.47
CA ARG A 358 21.73 5.15 3.68
C ARG A 358 22.34 3.99 4.46
N ASP A 359 21.99 3.83 5.73
CA ASP A 359 22.49 2.75 6.54
C ASP A 359 21.77 1.46 6.17
N GLU A 360 22.46 0.62 5.39
CA GLU A 360 21.94 -0.69 5.01
C GLU A 360 21.53 -1.51 6.23
N ARG A 361 22.11 -1.31 7.42
CA ARG A 361 21.76 -2.05 8.65
C ARG A 361 20.37 -1.69 9.18
N LEU A 362 19.90 -0.47 8.93
CA LEU A 362 18.53 -0.09 9.26
C LEU A 362 17.55 -0.60 8.20
N GLN A 363 17.92 -0.53 6.92
CA GLN A 363 17.17 -1.14 5.80
C GLN A 363 17.06 -2.66 5.94
N ARG A 364 18.08 -3.26 6.57
CA ARG A 364 18.29 -4.68 6.77
C ARG A 364 18.46 -4.94 8.25
N TYR A 365 17.40 -4.79 9.05
CA TYR A 365 17.33 -5.52 10.32
C TYR A 365 17.29 -7.03 10.00
N ARG A 366 18.46 -7.55 9.65
CA ARG A 366 18.75 -8.92 9.21
C ARG A 366 19.49 -9.59 10.36
N LEU A 367 18.84 -10.51 11.04
CA LEU A 367 19.56 -11.41 11.95
C LEU A 367 20.27 -12.47 11.10
N PRO A 368 21.60 -12.64 11.20
CA PRO A 368 22.32 -13.65 10.45
C PRO A 368 21.93 -15.05 10.93
N CYS A 369 21.56 -15.93 10.00
CA CYS A 369 21.26 -17.33 10.29
C CYS A 369 22.45 -18.04 10.96
N ALA A 370 22.26 -18.64 12.12
CA ALA A 370 23.32 -19.29 12.90
C ALA A 370 23.99 -20.48 12.18
N ALA A 371 23.27 -21.16 11.28
CA ALA A 371 23.78 -22.33 10.56
C ALA A 371 24.64 -21.95 9.35
N CYS A 372 24.17 -21.04 8.50
CA CYS A 372 24.88 -20.70 7.26
C CYS A 372 25.68 -19.39 7.34
N ARG A 373 25.48 -18.58 8.39
CA ARG A 373 26.02 -17.22 8.58
C ARG A 373 25.81 -16.25 7.40
N ARG A 374 24.93 -16.61 6.45
CA ARG A 374 24.79 -15.95 5.14
C ARG A 374 23.35 -15.58 4.75
N GLY A 375 22.34 -16.05 5.49
CA GLY A 375 20.93 -15.74 5.28
C GLY A 375 20.39 -14.79 6.36
N SER A 376 19.28 -14.11 6.07
CA SER A 376 18.62 -13.18 6.98
C SER A 376 17.19 -13.58 7.33
N ILE A 377 16.71 -13.09 8.47
CA ILE A 377 15.32 -13.19 8.92
C ILE A 377 14.68 -11.78 8.78
N GLY A 378 13.65 -11.61 7.94
CA GLY A 378 12.95 -10.32 7.74
C GLY A 378 12.39 -10.10 6.32
N VAL A 379 11.46 -9.16 6.15
CA VAL A 379 10.73 -8.86 4.90
C VAL A 379 11.65 -8.23 3.84
N ASP A 380 11.58 -8.72 2.61
CA ASP A 380 12.31 -8.15 1.47
C ASP A 380 11.86 -6.72 1.16
N GLY A 381 12.83 -5.80 1.04
CA GLY A 381 12.62 -4.49 0.45
C GLY A 381 12.54 -4.61 -1.07
N PHE A 382 11.62 -3.86 -1.69
CA PHE A 382 11.57 -3.67 -3.14
C PHE A 382 12.90 -3.02 -3.60
N ALA A 383 13.80 -3.82 -4.15
CA ALA A 383 14.87 -3.32 -4.99
C ALA A 383 14.29 -3.15 -6.39
N GLY A 384 14.31 -1.93 -6.93
CA GLY A 384 14.14 -1.75 -8.37
C GLY A 384 15.21 -2.59 -9.07
N GLU A 385 14.78 -3.39 -10.04
CA GLU A 385 15.68 -4.20 -10.87
C GLU A 385 16.77 -3.30 -11.45
N GLU A 386 18.03 -3.55 -11.08
CA GLU A 386 19.15 -3.10 -11.92
C GLU A 386 19.12 -3.93 -13.22
N PRO A 387 19.34 -3.32 -14.39
CA PRO A 387 19.37 -4.06 -15.65
C PRO A 387 20.49 -5.10 -15.58
N GLY A 388 20.13 -6.35 -15.88
CA GLY A 388 21.04 -7.48 -15.86
C GLY A 388 22.34 -7.20 -16.59
N ASP A 389 23.44 -7.42 -15.88
CA ASP A 389 24.80 -7.52 -16.39
C ASP A 389 24.82 -8.63 -17.45
N GLU A 390 24.80 -8.24 -18.73
CA GLU A 390 25.06 -9.14 -19.84
C GLU A 390 26.47 -9.71 -19.64
N SER A 391 26.48 -10.98 -19.29
CA SER A 391 27.64 -11.85 -19.22
C SER A 391 28.63 -11.58 -20.36
N ARG A 392 29.81 -11.06 -20.00
CA ARG A 392 31.02 -11.25 -20.77
C ARG A 392 31.38 -12.74 -20.81
N GLY A 393 31.39 -13.31 -22.01
CA GLY A 393 32.45 -14.20 -22.46
C GLY A 393 32.28 -15.69 -22.23
N GLY A 394 31.91 -16.39 -23.31
CA GLY A 394 32.09 -17.82 -23.56
C GLY A 394 31.85 -18.11 -25.01
#